data_AF-A0AA97M3L8-F1
#
_entry.id   AF-A0AA97M3L8-F1
#
_cell.length_a   1.000
_cell.length_b   1.000
_cell.length_c   1.000
_cell.angle_alpha   90.00
_cell.angle_beta   90.00
_cell.angle_gamma   90.00
#
_symmetry.space_group_name_H-M   'P 1'
#
loop_
_entity.id
_entity.type
_entity.pdbx_description
1 polymer ?
#
loop_
_entity_poly.entity_id
_entity_poly.type
_entity_poly.pdbx_seq_one_letter_code
_entity_poly.pdbx_strand_id
1 'polypeptide(L)'
;MEWMSDLGRLLRESPPQDGELREFKDRLTDLLGREPNLTGLRMYLHQCSLYAQRGRLDGFESACWMRTGLEVLKEECVAWERPSSAGIREELEELGEIDETIETVSDEAPPVAEEDIPGWVPETHWWWRAPKRQEMSREERERRLYHEAYDVLDEWAEKR
;
A
#
# COMPACT_ATOMS: atom_id res chain seq x y z
N MET A 1 -7.02 0.61 6.87
CA MET A 1 -5.62 1.11 6.84
C MET A 1 -5.52 2.63 6.97
N GLU A 2 -6.64 3.35 7.07
CA GLU A 2 -6.67 4.81 7.27
C GLU A 2 -5.80 5.31 8.43
N TRP A 3 -5.66 4.55 9.53
CA TRP A 3 -4.91 5.03 10.69
C TRP A 3 -3.41 5.28 10.43
N MET A 4 -2.74 4.49 9.58
CA MET A 4 -1.31 4.72 9.24
C MET A 4 -1.14 5.98 8.40
N SER A 5 -2.17 6.25 7.61
CA SER A 5 -2.23 7.42 6.77
C SER A 5 -2.52 8.69 7.56
N ASP A 6 -3.46 8.62 8.51
CA ASP A 6 -3.69 9.68 9.49
C ASP A 6 -2.44 9.95 10.33
N LEU A 7 -1.68 8.92 10.69
CA LEU A 7 -0.40 9.09 11.37
C LEU A 7 0.58 9.90 10.51
N GLY A 8 0.78 9.54 9.24
CA GLY A 8 1.66 10.28 8.34
C GLY A 8 1.23 11.73 8.13
N ARG A 9 -0.09 12.00 8.09
CA ARG A 9 -0.63 13.36 8.05
C ARG A 9 -0.36 14.13 9.34
N LEU A 10 -0.64 13.53 10.50
CA LEU A 10 -0.42 14.13 11.81
C LEU A 10 1.05 14.49 12.03
N LEU A 11 1.97 13.59 11.66
CA LEU A 11 3.41 13.83 11.76
C LEU A 11 3.89 15.02 10.92
N ARG A 12 3.26 15.26 9.76
CA ARG A 12 3.61 16.36 8.85
C ARG A 12 2.94 17.69 9.20
N GLU A 13 1.65 17.67 9.51
CA GLU A 13 0.83 18.87 9.75
C GLU A 13 0.98 19.41 11.17
N SER A 14 1.28 18.54 12.14
CA SER A 14 1.39 18.89 13.56
C SER A 14 2.46 18.03 14.21
N PRO A 15 3.74 18.20 13.80
CA PRO A 15 4.82 17.41 14.35
C PRO A 15 4.86 17.57 15.88
N PRO A 16 5.07 16.48 16.64
CA PRO A 16 5.38 16.57 18.06
C PRO A 16 6.60 17.46 18.29
N GLN A 17 6.85 17.87 19.54
CA GLN A 17 8.07 18.61 19.83
C GLN A 17 9.29 17.82 19.33
N ASP A 18 10.29 18.48 18.74
CA ASP A 18 11.41 17.82 18.03
C ASP A 18 12.09 16.71 18.85
N GLY A 19 12.15 16.87 20.18
CA GLY A 19 12.68 15.84 21.09
C GLY A 19 11.80 14.59 21.18
N GLU A 20 10.48 14.76 21.28
CA GLU A 20 9.50 13.67 21.39
C GLU A 20 9.39 12.88 20.09
N LEU A 21 9.38 13.59 18.94
CA LEU A 21 9.35 12.95 17.63
C LEU A 21 10.63 12.14 17.37
N ARG A 22 11.80 12.68 17.72
CA ARG A 22 13.07 11.95 17.60
C ARG A 22 13.08 10.71 18.49
N GLU A 23 12.66 10.83 19.75
CA GLU A 23 12.61 9.69 20.68
C GLU A 23 11.62 8.61 20.21
N PHE A 24 10.50 9.00 19.59
CA PHE A 24 9.58 8.07 18.96
C PHE A 24 10.24 7.32 17.80
N LYS A 25 10.84 8.04 16.83
CA LYS A 25 11.51 7.45 15.67
C LYS A 25 12.61 6.47 16.07
N ASP A 26 13.43 6.85 17.06
CA ASP A 26 14.49 5.99 17.59
C ASP A 26 13.94 4.69 18.16
N ARG A 27 12.93 4.78 19.04
CA ARG A 27 12.31 3.60 19.68
C ARG A 27 11.62 2.70 18.67
N LEU A 28 10.89 3.29 17.72
CA LEU A 28 10.19 2.54 16.69
C LEU A 28 11.18 1.82 15.77
N THR A 29 12.26 2.48 15.37
CA THR A 29 13.31 1.88 14.52
C THR A 29 14.01 0.73 15.23
N ASP A 30 14.37 0.91 16.49
CA ASP A 30 14.95 -0.15 17.30
C ASP A 30 14.02 -1.36 17.47
N LEU A 31 12.71 -1.10 17.60
CA LEU A 31 11.70 -2.13 17.75
C LEU A 31 11.48 -2.89 16.44
N LEU A 32 11.32 -2.17 15.32
CA LEU A 32 11.08 -2.74 13.99
C LEU A 32 12.31 -3.48 13.45
N GLY A 33 13.51 -3.00 13.74
CA GLY A 33 14.77 -3.60 13.29
C GLY A 33 15.15 -4.90 13.99
N ARG A 34 14.26 -5.47 14.82
CA ARG A 34 14.49 -6.69 15.60
C ARG A 34 13.37 -7.68 15.36
N GLU A 35 13.70 -8.95 15.47
CA GLU A 35 12.68 -10.00 15.46
C GLU A 35 11.81 -9.93 16.73
N PRO A 36 10.50 -10.26 16.63
CA PRO A 36 9.78 -10.72 15.43
C PRO A 36 9.22 -9.60 14.52
N ASN A 37 9.45 -8.33 14.86
CA ASN A 37 8.83 -7.20 14.15
C ASN A 37 9.39 -7.02 12.74
N LEU A 38 10.67 -7.33 12.54
CA LEU A 38 11.27 -7.33 11.20
C LEU A 38 10.59 -8.37 10.29
N THR A 39 10.32 -9.58 10.80
CA THR A 39 9.48 -10.56 10.10
C THR A 39 8.08 -10.01 9.82
N GLY A 40 7.49 -9.26 10.75
CA GLY A 40 6.21 -8.57 10.53
C GLY A 40 6.24 -7.57 9.37
N LEU A 41 7.31 -6.78 9.25
CA LEU A 41 7.53 -5.87 8.12
C LEU A 41 7.64 -6.64 6.79
N ARG A 42 8.43 -7.72 6.77
CA ARG A 42 8.56 -8.61 5.60
C ARG A 42 7.22 -9.20 5.16
N MET A 43 6.41 -9.66 6.13
CA MET A 43 5.06 -10.15 5.83
C MET A 43 4.14 -9.07 5.27
N TYR A 44 4.27 -7.84 5.76
CA TYR A 44 3.51 -6.70 5.25
C TYR A 44 3.91 -6.35 3.82
N LEU A 45 5.21 -6.31 3.50
CA LEU A 45 5.74 -6.13 2.14
C LEU A 45 5.27 -7.24 1.19
N HIS A 46 5.41 -8.50 1.61
CA HIS A 46 4.95 -9.64 0.83
C HIS A 46 3.45 -9.56 0.52
N GLN A 47 2.62 -9.20 1.51
CA GLN A 47 1.19 -9.02 1.31
C GLN A 47 0.88 -7.86 0.36
N CYS A 48 1.62 -6.75 0.42
CA CYS A 48 1.52 -5.65 -0.53
C CYS A 48 1.84 -6.11 -1.97
N SER A 49 2.90 -6.91 -2.13
CA SER A 49 3.27 -7.51 -3.42
C SER A 49 2.17 -8.43 -3.96
N LEU A 50 1.57 -9.29 -3.13
CA LEU A 50 0.45 -10.15 -3.54
C LEU A 50 -0.76 -9.33 -4.03
N TYR A 51 -1.09 -8.23 -3.35
CA TYR A 51 -2.14 -7.34 -3.80
C TYR A 51 -1.79 -6.62 -5.11
N ALA A 52 -0.54 -6.16 -5.27
CA ALA A 52 -0.07 -5.56 -6.51
C ALA A 52 -0.18 -6.54 -7.69
N GLN A 53 0.23 -7.80 -7.51
CA GLN A 53 0.10 -8.86 -8.51
C GLN A 53 -1.36 -9.12 -8.90
N ARG A 54 -2.30 -9.00 -7.94
CA ARG A 54 -3.75 -9.07 -8.16
C ARG A 54 -4.36 -7.76 -8.67
N GLY A 55 -3.57 -6.77 -9.05
CA GLY A 55 -4.06 -5.44 -9.38
C GLY A 55 -5.02 -5.36 -10.58
N ARG A 56 -4.98 -6.33 -11.51
CA ARG A 56 -5.98 -6.41 -12.60
C ARG A 56 -7.40 -6.78 -12.12
N LEU A 57 -7.50 -7.27 -10.88
CA LEU A 57 -8.70 -7.75 -10.20
C LEU A 57 -8.96 -6.88 -8.95
N ASP A 58 -9.16 -7.49 -7.79
CA ASP A 58 -9.51 -6.84 -6.53
C ASP A 58 -8.31 -6.34 -5.70
N GLY A 59 -7.08 -6.48 -6.22
CA GLY A 59 -5.87 -6.19 -5.46
C GLY A 59 -5.42 -4.72 -5.47
N PHE A 60 -5.79 -3.94 -6.49
CA PHE A 60 -5.11 -2.68 -6.77
C PHE A 60 -5.26 -1.63 -5.66
N GLU A 61 -6.49 -1.42 -5.19
CA GLU A 61 -6.76 -0.44 -4.12
C GLU A 61 -6.06 -0.84 -2.81
N SER A 62 -6.07 -2.13 -2.48
CA SER A 62 -5.37 -2.66 -1.31
C SER A 62 -3.87 -2.42 -1.40
N ALA A 63 -3.27 -2.65 -2.57
CA ALA A 63 -1.87 -2.34 -2.83
C ALA A 63 -1.56 -0.84 -2.64
N CYS A 64 -2.41 0.05 -3.15
CA CYS A 64 -2.26 1.50 -3.00
C CYS A 64 -2.25 1.94 -1.52
N TRP A 65 -3.16 1.39 -0.72
CA TRP A 65 -3.19 1.64 0.72
C TRP A 65 -1.94 1.12 1.43
N MET A 66 -1.50 -0.10 1.12
CA MET A 66 -0.32 -0.69 1.77
C MET A 66 0.96 0.05 1.39
N ARG A 67 1.10 0.38 0.12
CA ARG A 67 2.23 1.15 -0.40
C ARG A 67 2.32 2.54 0.23
N THR A 68 1.17 3.17 0.48
CA THR A 68 1.09 4.43 1.22
C THR A 68 1.55 4.28 2.68
N GLY A 69 1.15 3.21 3.36
CA GLY A 69 1.65 2.91 4.70
C GLY A 69 3.17 2.70 4.75
N LEU A 70 3.71 2.00 3.75
CA LEU A 70 5.16 1.78 3.61
C LEU A 70 5.92 3.08 3.34
N GLU A 71 5.37 3.98 2.52
CA GLU A 71 5.97 5.30 2.28
C GLU A 71 6.00 6.13 3.57
N VAL A 72 4.89 6.17 4.32
CA VAL A 72 4.85 6.85 5.62
C VAL A 72 5.86 6.24 6.60
N LEU A 73 5.98 4.90 6.64
CA LEU A 73 6.95 4.24 7.48
C LEU A 73 8.39 4.68 7.12
N LYS A 74 8.72 4.62 5.84
CA LYS A 74 10.06 4.92 5.29
C LYS A 74 10.46 6.38 5.50
N GLU A 75 9.56 7.31 5.20
CA GLU A 75 9.88 8.75 5.18
C GLU A 75 9.65 9.41 6.56
N GLU A 76 8.61 9.01 7.28
CA GLU A 76 8.14 9.74 8.46
C GLU A 76 8.45 9.05 9.80
N CYS A 77 8.81 7.76 9.80
CA CYS A 77 8.87 6.97 11.04
C CYS A 77 10.23 6.33 11.33
N VAL A 78 11.02 5.98 10.31
CA VAL A 78 12.33 5.34 10.49
C VAL A 78 13.43 6.38 10.70
N ALA A 79 14.23 6.17 11.75
CA ALA A 79 15.47 6.90 12.02
C ALA A 79 16.66 6.18 11.35
N TRP A 80 16.98 6.58 10.12
CA TRP A 80 17.94 5.91 9.25
C TRP A 80 19.39 5.93 9.72
N GLU A 81 19.71 6.81 10.66
CA GLU A 81 20.99 6.91 11.36
C GLU A 81 21.17 5.83 12.44
N ARG A 82 20.10 5.13 12.84
CA ARG A 82 20.15 4.08 13.85
C ARG A 82 20.79 2.81 13.28
N PRO A 83 21.66 2.12 14.03
CA PRO A 83 22.20 0.82 13.60
C PRO A 83 21.10 -0.23 13.33
N SER A 84 20.00 -0.20 14.10
CA SER A 84 18.87 -1.11 13.92
C SER A 84 18.09 -0.88 12.61
N SER A 85 18.34 0.20 11.87
CA SER A 85 17.68 0.43 10.58
C SER A 85 18.25 -0.45 9.45
N ALA A 86 19.35 -1.18 9.67
CA ALA A 86 20.02 -1.94 8.61
C ALA A 86 19.11 -3.01 7.99
N GLY A 87 18.45 -3.83 8.82
CA GLY A 87 17.49 -4.82 8.33
C GLY A 87 16.26 -4.18 7.70
N ILE A 88 15.74 -3.09 8.27
CA ILE A 88 14.61 -2.35 7.69
C ILE A 88 14.95 -1.84 6.28
N ARG A 89 16.18 -1.38 6.07
CA ARG A 89 16.66 -0.89 4.77
C ARG A 89 16.64 -2.01 3.73
N GLU A 90 17.18 -3.17 4.08
CA GLU A 90 17.21 -4.36 3.22
C GLU A 90 15.81 -4.79 2.79
N GLU A 91 14.86 -4.90 3.73
CA GLU A 91 13.48 -5.28 3.40
C GLU A 91 12.80 -4.23 2.50
N LEU A 92 13.03 -2.93 2.73
CA LEU A 92 12.39 -1.87 1.95
C LEU A 92 12.98 -1.68 0.53
N GLU A 93 14.04 -2.40 0.17
CA GLU A 93 14.49 -2.48 -1.23
C GLU A 93 13.43 -3.12 -2.13
N GLU A 94 12.57 -4.01 -1.59
CA GLU A 94 11.45 -4.64 -2.32
C GLU A 94 10.40 -3.63 -2.82
N LEU A 95 10.38 -2.39 -2.30
CA LEU A 95 9.44 -1.36 -2.75
C LEU A 95 9.57 -1.07 -4.25
N GLY A 96 10.77 -1.17 -4.82
CA GLY A 96 10.98 -0.98 -6.25
C GLY A 96 10.21 -2.02 -7.09
N GLU A 97 10.27 -3.30 -6.70
CA GLU A 97 9.56 -4.38 -7.40
C GLU A 97 8.05 -4.25 -7.26
N ILE A 98 7.57 -3.79 -6.10
CA ILE A 98 6.16 -3.49 -5.87
C ILE A 98 5.71 -2.34 -6.77
N ASP A 99 6.49 -1.26 -6.86
CA ASP A 99 6.19 -0.10 -7.70
C ASP A 99 6.13 -0.49 -9.19
N GLU A 100 7.09 -1.28 -9.67
CA GLU A 100 7.09 -1.84 -11.04
C GLU A 100 5.87 -2.74 -11.32
N THR A 101 5.48 -3.56 -10.33
CA THR A 101 4.29 -4.41 -10.44
C THR A 101 3.02 -3.58 -10.54
N ILE A 102 2.87 -2.57 -9.68
CA ILE A 102 1.74 -1.64 -9.70
C ILE A 102 1.66 -0.91 -11.05
N GLU A 103 2.79 -0.39 -11.55
CA GLU A 103 2.84 0.27 -12.84
C GLU A 103 2.36 -0.66 -13.96
N THR A 104 2.88 -1.89 -13.99
CA THR A 104 2.56 -2.91 -15.01
C THR A 104 1.07 -3.25 -15.07
N VAL A 105 0.39 -3.33 -13.92
CA VAL A 105 -1.03 -3.71 -13.87
C VAL A 105 -1.99 -2.52 -13.96
N SER A 106 -1.49 -1.30 -13.76
CA SER A 106 -2.32 -0.10 -13.57
C SER A 106 -3.26 0.22 -14.73
N ASP A 107 -2.80 0.07 -15.98
CA ASP A 107 -3.62 0.34 -17.18
C ASP A 107 -4.85 -0.58 -17.28
N GLU A 108 -4.78 -1.76 -16.67
CA GLU A 108 -5.84 -2.76 -16.65
C GLU A 108 -6.56 -2.84 -15.31
N ALA A 109 -6.08 -2.17 -14.26
CA ALA A 109 -6.70 -2.24 -12.95
C ALA A 109 -8.11 -1.64 -12.95
N PRO A 110 -9.05 -2.16 -12.12
CA PRO A 110 -10.25 -1.42 -11.81
C PRO A 110 -9.86 -0.05 -11.27
N PRO A 111 -10.34 1.05 -11.86
CA PRO A 111 -9.98 2.37 -11.40
C PRO A 111 -10.43 2.57 -9.96
N VAL A 112 -9.55 3.16 -9.14
CA VAL A 112 -9.95 3.74 -7.87
C VAL A 112 -10.67 5.04 -8.21
N ALA A 113 -11.92 5.18 -7.79
CA ALA A 113 -12.67 6.40 -8.07
C ALA A 113 -12.02 7.57 -7.35
N GLU A 114 -12.03 8.77 -7.94
CA GLU A 114 -11.36 9.94 -7.36
C GLU A 114 -11.91 10.30 -5.97
N GLU A 115 -13.20 10.04 -5.73
CA GLU A 115 -13.87 10.16 -4.43
C GLU A 115 -13.40 9.13 -3.38
N ASP A 116 -12.87 7.99 -3.82
CA ASP A 116 -12.31 6.95 -2.97
C ASP A 116 -10.82 7.22 -2.67
N ILE A 117 -10.16 8.10 -3.45
CA ILE A 117 -8.78 8.52 -3.17
C ILE A 117 -8.81 9.49 -1.97
N PRO A 118 -8.09 9.18 -0.88
CA PRO A 118 -8.12 10.05 0.28
C PRO A 118 -7.51 11.42 -0.02
N GLY A 119 -8.24 12.51 0.26
CA GLY A 119 -7.86 13.87 -0.14
C GLY A 119 -6.56 14.41 0.47
N TRP A 120 -5.97 13.73 1.46
CA TRP A 120 -4.67 14.08 2.06
C TRP A 120 -3.50 13.37 1.39
N VAL A 121 -3.73 12.39 0.49
CA VAL A 121 -2.67 11.65 -0.20
C VAL A 121 -1.89 12.60 -1.11
N PRO A 122 -0.57 12.74 -0.92
CA PRO A 122 0.26 13.58 -1.77
C PRO A 122 0.20 13.17 -3.25
N GLU A 123 0.46 14.12 -4.13
CA GLU A 123 0.60 13.83 -5.57
C GLU A 123 1.77 12.87 -5.86
N THR A 124 2.79 12.85 -4.99
CA THR A 124 3.94 11.93 -5.10
C THR A 124 3.54 10.46 -4.95
N HIS A 125 2.38 10.16 -4.35
CA HIS A 125 1.83 8.80 -4.28
C HIS A 125 1.09 8.50 -5.59
N TRP A 126 1.86 8.49 -6.68
CA TRP A 126 1.36 8.40 -8.06
C TRP A 126 0.50 7.16 -8.30
N TRP A 127 0.75 6.07 -7.57
CA TRP A 127 0.05 4.79 -7.71
C TRP A 127 -1.48 4.90 -7.57
N TRP A 128 -1.99 5.83 -6.75
CA TRP A 128 -3.43 6.08 -6.61
C TRP A 128 -4.09 6.57 -7.90
N ARG A 129 -3.32 7.26 -8.75
CA ARG A 129 -3.78 7.88 -9.99
C ARG A 129 -3.22 7.17 -11.22
N ALA A 130 -2.56 6.02 -11.02
CA ALA A 130 -1.97 5.25 -12.11
C ALA A 130 -3.02 4.62 -13.05
N PRO A 131 -4.18 4.11 -12.57
CA PRO A 131 -5.19 3.58 -13.48
C PRO A 131 -5.79 4.67 -14.38
N LYS A 132 -5.50 4.60 -15.68
CA LYS A 132 -5.96 5.60 -16.66
C LYS A 132 -7.35 5.28 -17.23
N ARG A 133 -7.81 4.03 -17.14
CA ARG A 133 -9.14 3.61 -17.64
C ARG A 133 -10.26 3.94 -16.65
N GLN A 134 -10.49 5.23 -16.44
CA GLN A 134 -11.56 5.75 -15.57
C GLN A 134 -12.97 5.48 -16.15
N GLU A 135 -13.08 5.18 -17.44
CA GLU A 135 -14.34 4.90 -18.14
C GLU A 135 -14.82 3.43 -18.03
N MET A 136 -14.20 2.62 -17.17
CA MET A 136 -14.62 1.23 -16.97
C MET A 136 -16.09 1.19 -16.52
N SER A 137 -16.91 0.35 -17.19
CA SER A 137 -18.32 0.22 -16.82
C SER A 137 -18.45 -0.32 -15.40
N ARG A 138 -19.52 0.06 -14.68
CA ARG A 138 -19.78 -0.46 -13.33
C ARG A 138 -19.85 -1.98 -13.30
N GLU A 139 -20.46 -2.60 -14.31
CA GLU A 139 -20.56 -4.05 -14.44
C GLU A 139 -19.19 -4.71 -14.63
N GLU A 140 -18.32 -4.15 -15.49
CA GLU A 140 -16.94 -4.64 -15.67
C GLU A 140 -16.13 -4.49 -14.39
N ARG A 141 -16.26 -3.35 -13.68
CA ARG A 141 -15.61 -3.11 -12.38
C ARG A 141 -16.06 -4.14 -11.35
N GLU A 142 -17.37 -4.33 -11.18
CA GLU A 142 -17.92 -5.32 -10.25
C GLU A 142 -17.49 -6.75 -10.60
N ARG A 143 -17.45 -7.11 -11.89
CA ARG A 143 -16.95 -8.42 -12.34
C ARG A 143 -15.51 -8.68 -11.96
N ARG A 144 -14.63 -7.68 -12.05
CA ARG A 144 -13.22 -7.83 -11.66
C ARG A 144 -13.04 -7.90 -10.15
N LEU A 145 -13.77 -7.06 -9.40
CA LEU A 145 -13.71 -7.03 -7.94
C LEU A 145 -14.27 -8.32 -7.31
N TYR A 146 -15.32 -8.88 -7.91
CA TYR A 146 -15.99 -10.08 -7.41
C TYR A 146 -15.80 -11.29 -8.34
N HIS A 147 -14.65 -11.38 -9.03
CA HIS A 147 -14.40 -12.36 -10.08
C HIS A 147 -14.68 -13.81 -9.62
N GLU A 148 -14.26 -14.19 -8.41
CA GLU A 148 -14.53 -15.52 -7.84
C GLU A 148 -16.03 -15.83 -7.77
N ALA A 149 -16.87 -14.84 -7.43
CA ALA A 149 -18.31 -15.02 -7.36
C ALA A 149 -18.93 -15.13 -8.76
N TYR A 150 -18.45 -14.35 -9.72
CA TYR A 150 -18.91 -14.40 -11.10
C TYR A 150 -18.51 -15.70 -11.80
N ASP A 151 -17.29 -16.21 -11.57
CA ASP A 151 -16.83 -17.49 -12.10
C ASP A 151 -17.76 -18.64 -11.64
N VAL A 152 -18.14 -18.66 -10.36
CA VAL A 152 -19.08 -19.64 -9.81
C VAL A 152 -20.47 -19.50 -10.46
N LEU A 153 -20.96 -18.27 -10.67
CA LEU A 153 -22.26 -18.03 -11.30
C LEU A 153 -22.29 -18.47 -12.77
N ASP A 154 -21.22 -18.20 -13.51
CA ASP A 154 -21.10 -18.58 -14.92
C ASP A 154 -21.02 -20.11 -15.07
N GLU A 155 -20.26 -20.81 -14.21
CA GLU A 155 -20.24 -22.28 -14.17
C GLU A 155 -21.62 -22.90 -13.89
N TRP A 156 -22.45 -22.24 -13.07
CA TRP A 156 -23.80 -22.71 -12.75
C TRP A 156 -24.76 -22.47 -13.92
N ALA A 157 -24.59 -21.38 -14.67
CA ALA A 157 -25.40 -21.07 -15.83
C ALA A 157 -25.14 -22.03 -17.00
N GLU A 158 -23.89 -22.44 -17.22
CA GLU A 158 -23.51 -23.39 -18.28
C GLU A 158 -24.00 -24.83 -18.05
N LYS A 159 -24.29 -25.18 -16.78
CA LYS A 159 -24.79 -26.52 -16.39
C LYS A 159 -26.31 -26.66 -16.53
N ARG A 160 -27.01 -25.67 -17.07
CA ARG A 160 -28.48 -25.58 -17.12
C ARG A 160 -29.00 -25.61 -18.55
#